data_AF-U4QAC6-F1
#
_entry.id   AF-U4QAC6-F1
#
_cell.length_a   1.000
_cell.length_b   1.000
_cell.length_c   1.000
_cell.angle_alpha   90.00
_cell.angle_beta   90.00
_cell.angle_gamma   90.00
#
_symmetry.space_group_name_H-M   'P 1'
#
loop_
_entity.id
_entity.type
_entity.pdbx_description
1 polymer ?
#
loop_
_entity_poly.entity_id
_entity_poly.type
_entity_poly.pdbx_seq_one_letter_code
_entity_poly.pdbx_strand_id
1 'polypeptide(L)'
;MLNKKIIKVGYSPLGKNDYQYNVVAIANENFKSWHNTYLFCLMKDKSVILLDQSKNANPVMVKVVKDKKLNKDFSKIYTEK
;
A
#
# COMPACT_ATOMS: atom_id res chain seq x y z
N MET A 1 -4.59 -9.63 3.94
CA MET A 1 -4.10 -9.75 5.33
C MET A 1 -2.76 -9.05 5.46
N LEU A 2 -2.50 -8.43 6.61
CA LEU A 2 -1.21 -7.88 7.00
C LEU A 2 -0.79 -8.53 8.32
N ASN A 3 0.37 -9.18 8.36
CA ASN A 3 0.88 -9.90 9.54
C ASN A 3 -0.18 -10.83 10.18
N LYS A 4 -0.83 -11.68 9.37
CA LYS A 4 -1.92 -12.60 9.76
C LYS A 4 -3.18 -11.92 10.31
N LYS A 5 -3.30 -10.59 10.25
CA LYS A 5 -4.51 -9.85 10.62
C LYS A 5 -5.30 -9.45 9.37
N ILE A 6 -6.62 -9.55 9.47
CA ILE A 6 -7.53 -8.98 8.47
C ILE A 6 -7.47 -7.46 8.61
N ILE A 7 -7.32 -6.78 7.48
CA ILE A 7 -7.33 -5.32 7.40
C ILE A 7 -8.31 -4.88 6.32
N LYS A 8 -8.99 -3.76 6.54
CA LYS A 8 -9.83 -3.10 5.54
C LYS A 8 -8.98 -2.17 4.69
N VAL A 9 -8.81 -2.51 3.43
CA VAL A 9 -8.10 -1.72 2.42
C VAL A 9 -9.10 -1.35 1.34
N GLY A 10 -9.06 -0.11 0.86
CA GLY A 10 -9.93 0.30 -0.22
C GLY A 10 -9.37 1.51 -0.96
N TYR A 11 -9.71 1.60 -2.25
CA TYR A 11 -9.28 2.71 -3.09
C TYR A 11 -9.99 4.00 -2.68
N SER A 12 -9.20 5.04 -2.45
CA SER A 12 -9.60 6.31 -1.87
C SER A 12 -8.59 7.36 -2.30
N PRO A 13 -8.68 7.89 -3.53
CA PRO A 13 -7.66 8.78 -4.11
C PRO A 13 -7.47 10.08 -3.32
N LEU A 14 -8.51 10.51 -2.58
CA LEU A 14 -8.45 11.67 -1.69
C LEU A 14 -8.00 11.34 -0.27
N GLY A 15 -7.94 10.06 0.11
CA GLY A 15 -7.53 9.64 1.46
C GLY A 15 -8.60 9.75 2.54
N LYS A 16 -9.85 10.09 2.19
CA LYS A 16 -10.89 10.54 3.14
C LYS A 16 -11.96 9.48 3.49
N ASN A 17 -11.84 8.26 2.98
CA ASN A 17 -12.77 7.17 3.30
C ASN A 17 -12.44 6.49 4.64
N ASP A 18 -13.34 5.63 5.11
CA ASP A 18 -13.30 4.94 6.40
C ASP A 18 -12.49 3.63 6.41
N TYR A 19 -11.71 3.37 5.36
CA TYR A 19 -10.80 2.23 5.33
C TYR A 19 -9.66 2.39 6.35
N GLN A 20 -9.18 1.27 6.90
CA GLN A 20 -7.98 1.30 7.74
C GLN A 20 -6.74 1.75 6.95
N TYR A 21 -6.71 1.39 5.67
CA TYR A 21 -5.72 1.82 4.69
C TYR A 21 -6.43 2.36 3.45
N ASN A 22 -6.45 3.67 3.31
CA ASN A 22 -6.95 4.38 2.14
C ASN A 22 -5.90 4.32 1.03
N VAL A 23 -6.10 3.51 -0.01
CA VAL A 23 -5.18 3.42 -1.14
C VAL A 23 -5.36 4.64 -2.02
N VAL A 24 -4.34 5.49 -2.09
CA VAL A 24 -4.33 6.71 -2.91
C VAL A 24 -3.73 6.48 -4.30
N ALA A 25 -2.82 5.51 -4.42
CA ALA A 25 -2.21 5.13 -5.69
C ALA A 25 -1.77 3.66 -5.67
N ILE A 26 -1.67 3.06 -6.86
CA ILE A 26 -1.21 1.69 -7.06
C ILE A 26 -0.12 1.72 -8.13
N ALA A 27 1.01 1.09 -7.86
CA ALA A 27 2.04 0.82 -8.87
C ALA A 27 2.22 -0.68 -9.01
N ASN A 28 2.10 -1.19 -10.22
CA ASN A 28 2.28 -2.61 -10.52
C ASN A 28 3.49 -2.79 -11.44
N GLU A 29 4.38 -3.69 -11.05
CA GLU A 29 5.57 -4.06 -11.82
C GLU A 29 5.57 -5.56 -12.05
N ASN A 30 5.51 -5.97 -13.31
CA ASN A 30 5.45 -7.38 -13.71
C ASN A 30 6.82 -7.83 -14.22
N PHE A 31 7.49 -8.71 -13.47
CA PHE A 31 8.71 -9.38 -13.89
C PHE A 31 8.41 -10.75 -14.48
N LYS A 32 9.42 -11.38 -15.10
CA LYS A 32 9.27 -12.70 -15.75
C LYS A 32 8.70 -13.79 -14.83
N SER A 33 9.04 -13.79 -13.55
CA SER A 33 8.68 -14.87 -12.60
C SER A 33 7.90 -14.43 -11.36
N TRP A 34 7.73 -13.13 -11.16
CA TRP A 34 7.10 -12.51 -9.99
C TRP A 34 6.55 -11.12 -10.36
N HIS A 35 5.70 -10.56 -9.50
CA HIS A 35 5.21 -9.19 -9.64
C HIS A 35 5.36 -8.46 -8.31
N ASN A 36 5.32 -7.14 -8.38
CA ASN A 36 5.14 -6.27 -7.22
C ASN A 36 3.95 -5.36 -7.45
N THR A 37 2.97 -5.46 -6.57
CA THR A 37 1.90 -4.48 -6.48
C THR A 37 2.12 -3.64 -5.23
N TYR A 38 2.57 -2.41 -5.41
CA TYR A 38 2.69 -1.42 -4.35
C TYR A 38 1.37 -0.68 -4.19
N LEU A 39 0.82 -0.71 -2.97
CA LEU A 39 -0.34 0.08 -2.57
C LEU A 39 0.17 1.24 -1.71
N PHE A 40 0.08 2.45 -2.25
CA PHE A 40 0.39 3.67 -1.52
C PHE A 40 -0.84 4.05 -0.72
N CYS A 41 -0.73 4.00 0.60
CA CYS A 41 -1.86 4.10 1.51
C CYS A 41 -1.72 5.26 2.49
N LEU A 42 -2.86 5.76 2.95
CA LEU A 42 -2.97 6.61 4.13
C LEU A 42 -3.68 5.85 5.24
N MET A 43 -3.07 5.81 6.41
CA MET A 43 -3.60 5.24 7.64
C MET A 43 -3.71 6.36 8.67
N LYS A 44 -4.91 6.94 8.85
CA LYS A 44 -5.12 8.10 9.73
C LYS A 44 -4.07 9.20 9.49
N ASP A 45 -3.99 9.66 8.24
CA ASP A 45 -3.02 10.65 7.72
C ASP A 45 -1.53 10.24 7.71
N LYS A 46 -1.19 9.05 8.21
CA LYS A 46 0.15 8.50 8.06
C LYS A 46 0.31 7.80 6.72
N SER A 47 1.29 8.22 5.92
CA SER A 47 1.70 7.53 4.70
C SER A 47 2.30 6.15 5.02
N VAL A 48 1.77 5.10 4.40
CA VAL A 48 2.25 3.72 4.52
C VAL A 48 2.22 3.07 3.14
N ILE A 49 3.26 2.33 2.78
CA ILE A 49 3.29 1.56 1.54
C ILE A 49 3.15 0.08 1.87
N LEU A 50 2.17 -0.57 1.27
CA LEU A 50 1.96 -2.01 1.34
C LEU A 50 2.44 -2.65 0.03
N LEU A 51 3.02 -3.84 0.11
CA LEU A 51 3.47 -4.62 -1.04
C LEU A 51 2.76 -5.96 -1.07
N ASP A 52 2.13 -6.27 -2.19
CA ASP A 52 1.66 -7.60 -2.56
C ASP A 52 2.59 -8.21 -3.63
N GLN A 53 2.91 -9.48 -3.44
CA GLN A 53 3.72 -10.32 -4.35
C GLN A 53 3.10 -11.71 -4.51
N SER A 54 1.86 -11.87 -4.05
CA SER A 54 1.20 -13.17 -3.95
C SER A 54 0.63 -13.59 -5.30
N LYS A 55 0.91 -14.82 -5.73
CA LYS A 55 0.35 -15.37 -6.98
C LYS A 55 -1.08 -15.82 -6.73
N ASN A 56 -2.06 -14.98 -7.07
CA ASN A 56 -3.50 -15.27 -6.96
C ASN A 56 -3.92 -15.79 -5.58
N ALA A 57 -3.40 -15.18 -4.50
CA ALA A 57 -3.80 -15.58 -3.15
C ALA A 57 -5.16 -14.98 -2.77
N ASN A 58 -6.06 -15.82 -2.27
CA ASN A 58 -7.24 -15.40 -1.54
C ASN A 58 -7.16 -15.95 -0.10
N PRO A 59 -6.96 -15.11 0.92
CA PRO A 59 -6.91 -13.64 0.85
C PRO A 59 -5.57 -13.10 0.32
N VAL A 60 -5.61 -11.90 -0.28
CA VAL A 60 -4.41 -11.16 -0.72
C VAL A 60 -3.48 -10.92 0.47
N MET A 61 -2.17 -11.16 0.29
CA MET A 61 -1.18 -11.07 1.36
C MET A 61 -0.26 -9.88 1.16
N VAL A 62 -0.33 -8.91 2.06
CA VAL A 62 0.49 -7.70 2.00
C VAL A 62 1.52 -7.62 3.12
N LYS A 63 2.63 -6.92 2.84
CA LYS A 63 3.69 -6.56 3.79
C LYS A 63 3.89 -5.05 3.78
N VAL A 64 4.29 -4.47 4.92
CA VAL A 64 4.74 -3.06 4.94
C VAL A 64 6.11 -2.98 4.29
N VAL A 65 6.26 -2.06 3.34
CA VAL A 65 7.54 -1.77 2.69
C VAL A 65 8.44 -1.04 3.69
N LYS A 66 9.68 -1.54 3.85
CA LYS A 66 10.67 -1.00 4.80
C LYS A 66 11.72 -0.08 4.15
N ASP A 67 11.63 0.14 2.84
CA ASP A 67 12.58 1.00 2.11
C ASP A 67 12.49 2.44 2.62
N LYS A 68 13.60 2.95 3.18
CA LYS A 68 13.62 4.27 3.83
C LYS A 68 13.42 5.41 2.84
N LYS A 69 14.01 5.31 1.65
CA LYS A 69 13.95 6.37 0.64
C LYS A 69 12.54 6.48 0.07
N LEU A 70 11.97 5.36 -0.33
CA LEU A 70 10.63 5.30 -0.91
C LEU A 70 9.56 5.78 0.09
N ASN A 71 9.65 5.35 1.35
CA ASN A 71 8.72 5.83 2.39
C ASN A 71 8.88 7.33 2.64
N LYS A 72 10.11 7.86 2.64
CA LYS A 72 10.37 9.29 2.79
C LYS A 72 9.81 10.09 1.62
N ASP A 73 10.07 9.65 0.39
CA ASP A 73 9.63 10.33 -0.82
C ASP A 73 8.10 10.36 -0.90
N PHE A 74 7.42 9.25 -0.58
CA PHE A 74 5.96 9.21 -0.54
C PHE A 74 5.38 10.12 0.56
N SER A 75 5.96 10.09 1.77
CA SER A 75 5.53 10.97 2.85
C SER A 75 5.63 12.44 2.44
N LYS A 76 6.72 12.83 1.77
CA LYS A 76 6.97 14.20 1.31
C LYS A 76 5.88 14.68 0.36
N ILE A 77 5.56 13.89 -0.66
CA ILE A 77 4.51 14.20 -1.66
C ILE A 77 3.16 14.45 -1.00
N TYR A 78 2.81 13.71 0.06
CA TYR A 78 1.54 13.88 0.75
C TYR A 78 1.51 15.08 1.71
N THR A 79 2.65 15.38 2.37
CA THR A 79 2.76 16.52 3.30
C THR A 79 2.92 17.86 2.60
N GLU A 80 3.41 17.89 1.35
CA GLU A 80 3.57 19.11 0.55
C GLU A 80 2.26 19.55 -0.17
N LYS A 81 1.11 19.06 0.30
CA LYS A 81 -0.22 19.46 -0.22
C LYS A 81 -0.65 20.84 0.23
#